data_AF-A0A3C0N4U2-F1
#
_entry.id   AF-A0A3C0N4U2-F1
#
_cell.length_a   1.000
_cell.length_b   1.000
_cell.length_c   1.000
_cell.angle_alpha   90.00
_cell.angle_beta   90.00
_cell.angle_gamma   90.00
#
_symmetry.space_group_name_H-M   'P 1'
#
loop_
_entity.id
_entity.type
_entity.pdbx_description
1 polymer ?
#
loop_
_entity_poly.entity_id
_entity_poly.type
_entity_poly.pdbx_seq_one_letter_code
_entity_poly.pdbx_strand_id
1 'polypeptide(L)'
;TLVVDPLTGYFVLTNALVTAAVILYCWHSGRTAFFYAQAIILHGSLNAAFACADFISLYVALEVSGIAGFLLIAYPRTDRSIWVALRYL
;
A
#
# COMPACT_ATOMS: atom_id res chain seq x y z
N THR A 1 6.19 2.81 -19.67
CA THR A 1 7.58 3.36 -19.55
C THR A 1 7.74 3.97 -18.18
N LEU A 2 8.94 3.90 -17.57
CA LEU A 2 9.19 4.50 -16.25
C LEU A 2 9.68 5.94 -16.42
N VAL A 3 8.96 6.89 -15.82
CA VAL A 3 9.33 8.31 -15.81
C VAL A 3 9.49 8.73 -14.36
N VAL A 4 10.69 9.17 -14.01
CA VAL A 4 11.03 9.62 -12.66
C VAL A 4 11.33 11.11 -12.72
N ASP A 5 10.28 11.90 -12.54
CA ASP A 5 10.38 13.35 -12.44
C ASP A 5 10.56 13.77 -10.97
N PRO A 6 11.03 15.01 -10.68
CA PRO A 6 11.22 15.49 -9.32
C PRO A 6 9.97 15.34 -8.44
N LEU A 7 8.77 15.51 -9.01
CA LEU A 7 7.50 15.31 -8.32
C LEU A 7 7.31 13.85 -7.85
N THR A 8 7.56 12.88 -8.73
CA THR A 8 7.55 11.45 -8.41
C THR A 8 8.56 11.15 -7.30
N GLY A 9 9.74 11.77 -7.33
CA GLY A 9 10.74 11.66 -6.28
C GLY A 9 10.21 12.05 -4.89
N TYR A 10 9.50 13.17 -4.78
CA TYR A 10 8.88 13.59 -3.51
C TYR A 10 7.81 12.59 -3.02
N PHE A 11 6.97 12.07 -3.91
CA PHE A 11 5.95 11.07 -3.55
C PHE A 11 6.56 9.74 -3.10
N VAL A 12 7.60 9.25 -3.78
CA VAL A 12 8.28 8.01 -3.38
C VAL A 12 8.98 8.17 -2.03
N LEU A 13 9.67 9.29 -1.80
CA LEU A 13 10.36 9.56 -0.53
C LEU A 13 9.38 9.67 0.64
N THR A 14 8.28 10.41 0.47
CA THR A 14 7.25 10.55 1.51
C THR A 14 6.56 9.23 1.79
N ASN A 15 6.23 8.44 0.76
CA ASN A 15 5.66 7.11 0.91
C ASN A 15 6.61 6.16 1.66
N ALA A 16 7.90 6.21 1.36
CA ALA A 16 8.93 5.43 2.06
C ALA A 16 9.03 5.82 3.55
N LEU A 17 9.03 7.13 3.84
CA LEU A 17 9.10 7.64 5.19
C LEU A 17 7.88 7.22 6.02
N VAL A 18 6.67 7.37 5.48
CA VAL A 18 5.43 6.97 6.17
C VAL A 18 5.39 5.46 6.39
N THR A 19 5.75 4.67 5.37
CA THR A 19 5.78 3.21 5.49
C THR A 19 6.78 2.76 6.55
N ALA A 20 7.98 3.34 6.58
CA ALA A 20 8.98 3.06 7.60
C ALA A 20 8.46 3.42 9.01
N ALA A 21 7.81 4.57 9.17
CA ALA A 21 7.22 4.98 10.45
C ALA A 21 6.13 4.00 10.92
N VAL A 22 5.27 3.51 10.02
CA VAL A 22 4.24 2.51 10.34
C VAL A 22 4.86 1.18 10.76
N ILE A 23 5.90 0.71 10.07
CA ILE A 23 6.62 -0.52 10.42
C ILE A 23 7.27 -0.39 11.79
N LEU A 24 7.97 0.71 12.06
CA LEU A 24 8.59 0.98 13.36
C LEU A 24 7.55 1.05 14.49
N TYR A 25 6.41 1.71 14.26
CA TYR A 25 5.32 1.77 15.22
C TYR A 25 4.72 0.37 15.51
N CYS A 26 4.55 -0.44 14.46
CA CYS A 26 3.99 -1.79 14.58
C CYS A 26 4.98 -2.82 15.15
N TRP A 27 6.27 -2.50 15.23
CA TRP A 27 7.33 -3.42 15.66
C TRP A 27 7.05 -4.04 17.03
N HIS A 28 6.55 -3.25 17.99
CA HIS A 28 6.23 -3.74 19.33
C HIS A 28 4.86 -4.43 19.43
N SER A 29 4.01 -4.29 18.41
CA SER A 29 2.61 -4.77 18.43
C SER A 29 2.43 -6.23 18.01
N GLY A 30 3.52 -6.99 17.81
CA GLY A 30 3.47 -8.42 17.51
C GLY A 30 2.66 -8.78 16.26
N ARG A 31 2.64 -7.90 15.23
CA ARG A 31 1.91 -8.15 13.99
C ARG A 31 2.47 -9.37 13.25
N THR A 32 1.59 -10.09 12.54
CA THR A 32 1.98 -11.31 11.81
C THR A 32 2.76 -10.97 10.53
N ALA A 33 3.52 -11.93 10.01
CA ALA A 33 4.25 -11.79 8.75
C ALA A 33 3.34 -11.37 7.58
N PHE A 34 2.06 -11.78 7.58
CA PHE A 34 1.08 -11.39 6.57
C PHE A 34 0.83 -9.88 6.55
N PHE A 35 0.77 -9.22 7.72
CA PHE A 35 0.60 -7.78 7.78
C PHE A 35 1.76 -7.04 7.11
N TYR A 36 2.99 -7.44 7.41
CA TYR A 36 4.18 -6.80 6.85
C TYR A 36 4.33 -7.08 5.35
N ALA A 37 3.98 -8.29 4.89
CA ALA A 37 3.94 -8.60 3.46
C ALA A 37 2.94 -7.69 2.73
N GLN A 38 1.72 -7.54 3.24
CA GLN A 38 0.72 -6.66 2.63
C GLN A 38 1.11 -5.18 2.69
N ALA A 39 1.76 -4.74 3.77
CA ALA A 39 2.28 -3.37 3.88
C ALA A 39 3.36 -3.08 2.83
N ILE A 40 4.27 -4.03 2.58
CA ILE A 40 5.30 -3.91 1.55
C ILE A 40 4.70 -3.94 0.14
N ILE A 41 3.70 -4.80 -0.11
CA ILE A 41 2.99 -4.84 -1.39
C ILE A 41 2.28 -3.51 -1.65
N LEU A 42 1.62 -2.93 -0.64
CA LEU A 42 0.99 -1.61 -0.75
C LEU A 42 2.02 -0.51 -1.03
N HIS A 43 3.17 -0.53 -0.33
CA HIS A 43 4.24 0.42 -0.57
C HIS A 43 4.77 0.34 -2.01
N GLY A 44 5.01 -0.88 -2.49
CA GLY A 44 5.49 -1.13 -3.85
C GLY A 44 4.49 -0.73 -4.93
N SER A 45 3.21 -1.04 -4.76
CA SER A 45 2.17 -0.71 -5.74
C SER A 45 1.92 0.79 -5.84
N LEU A 46 1.97 1.52 -4.73
CA LEU A 46 1.91 3.00 -4.76
C LEU A 46 3.12 3.61 -5.47
N ASN A 47 4.33 3.10 -5.22
CA ASN A 47 5.52 3.57 -5.93
C ASN A 47 5.42 3.28 -7.44
N ALA A 48 4.86 2.13 -7.83
CA ALA A 48 4.59 1.82 -9.23
C ALA A 48 3.58 2.81 -9.84
N ALA A 49 2.49 3.11 -9.14
CA ALA A 49 1.51 4.09 -9.59
C ALA A 49 2.12 5.49 -9.81
N PHE A 50 3.10 5.90 -8.99
CA PHE A 50 3.79 7.19 -9.16
C PHE A 50 4.79 7.22 -10.32
N ALA A 51 5.36 6.07 -10.70
CA ALA A 51 6.45 5.98 -11.67
C ALA A 51 6.01 5.53 -13.08
N CYS A 52 4.84 4.89 -13.20
CA CYS A 52 4.30 4.43 -14.47
C CYS A 52 3.73 5.59 -15.29
N ALA A 53 4.13 5.67 -16.57
CA ALA A 53 3.64 6.69 -17.51
C ALA A 53 2.51 6.21 -18.44
N ASP A 54 2.05 4.96 -18.28
CA ASP A 54 1.04 4.34 -19.12
C ASP A 54 -0.21 3.95 -18.33
N PHE A 55 -1.40 4.16 -18.92
CA PHE A 55 -2.69 3.97 -18.25
C PHE A 55 -2.92 2.53 -17.79
N ILE A 56 -2.43 1.54 -18.53
CA ILE A 56 -2.63 0.14 -18.18
C ILE A 56 -1.78 -0.25 -16.97
N SER A 57 -0.52 0.16 -16.90
CA SER A 57 0.31 -0.10 -15.71
C SER A 57 -0.17 0.69 -14.50
N LEU A 58 -0.65 1.93 -14.72
CA LEU A 58 -1.30 2.69 -13.65
C LEU A 58 -2.53 1.97 -13.11
N TYR A 59 -3.41 1.49 -13.98
CA TYR A 59 -4.60 0.71 -13.58
C TYR A 59 -4.21 -0.53 -12.78
N VAL A 60 -3.24 -1.32 -13.26
CA VAL A 60 -2.76 -2.51 -12.54
C VAL A 60 -2.18 -2.14 -11.18
N ALA A 61 -1.39 -1.07 -11.09
CA ALA A 61 -0.84 -0.59 -9.83
C ALA A 61 -1.95 -0.20 -8.84
N LEU A 62 -3.02 0.44 -9.33
CA LEU A 62 -4.17 0.81 -8.53
C LEU A 62 -4.94 -0.42 -8.03
N GLU A 63 -5.19 -1.43 -8.86
CA GLU A 63 -5.83 -2.68 -8.46
C GLU A 63 -5.02 -3.41 -7.36
N VAL A 64 -3.69 -3.51 -7.53
CA VAL A 64 -2.82 -4.12 -6.52
C VAL A 64 -2.84 -3.32 -5.21
N SER A 65 -2.88 -1.99 -5.29
CA SER A 65 -3.02 -1.13 -4.10
C SER A 65 -4.37 -1.31 -3.41
N GLY A 66 -5.46 -1.46 -4.17
CA GLY A 66 -6.80 -1.71 -3.66
C GLY A 66 -6.91 -3.03 -2.92
N ILE A 67 -6.40 -4.12 -3.51
CA ILE A 67 -6.38 -5.45 -2.89
C ILE A 67 -5.51 -5.44 -1.62
N ALA A 68 -4.34 -4.81 -1.65
CA ALA A 68 -3.48 -4.71 -0.49
C ALA A 68 -4.14 -3.89 0.64
N GLY A 69 -4.76 -2.76 0.30
CA GLY A 69 -5.54 -1.93 1.22
C GLY A 69 -6.72 -2.69 1.85
N PHE A 70 -7.52 -3.36 1.02
CA PHE A 70 -8.63 -4.22 1.46
C PHE A 70 -8.17 -5.25 2.49
N LEU A 71 -7.08 -5.98 2.20
CA LEU A 71 -6.56 -7.02 3.09
C LEU A 71 -5.99 -6.45 4.40
N LEU A 72 -5.39 -5.26 4.36
CA LEU A 72 -4.93 -4.56 5.57
C LEU A 72 -6.10 -4.06 6.43
N ILE A 73 -7.17 -3.55 5.82
CA ILE A 73 -8.40 -3.15 6.53
C ILE A 73 -9.09 -4.37 7.14
N ALA A 74 -9.12 -5.50 6.44
CA ALA A 74 -9.72 -6.74 6.92
C ALA A 74 -8.85 -7.46 7.98
N TYR A 75 -7.60 -7.05 8.19
CA TYR A 75 -6.61 -7.75 9.04
C TYR A 75 -7.05 -8.01 10.49
N PRO A 76 -7.74 -7.10 11.20
CA PRO A 76 -8.26 -7.37 12.54
C PRO A 76 -9.27 -8.53 12.60
N ARG A 77 -9.79 -8.98 11.44
CA ARG A 77 -10.72 -10.11 11.28
C ARG A 77 -11.95 -10.06 12.19
N THR A 78 -12.39 -8.85 12.53
CA THR A 78 -13.68 -8.62 13.19
C THR A 78 -14.76 -8.37 12.15
N ASP A 79 -16.01 -8.71 12.44
CA ASP A 79 -17.15 -8.51 11.51
C ASP A 79 -17.23 -7.06 11.01
N ARG A 80 -16.98 -6.11 11.91
CA ARG A 80 -16.91 -4.69 11.58
C ARG A 80 -15.78 -4.37 10.61
N SER A 81 -14.58 -4.91 10.82
CA SER A 81 -13.44 -4.66 9.94
C SER A 81 -13.65 -5.23 8.54
N ILE A 82 -14.21 -6.44 8.46
CA ILE A 82 -14.50 -7.12 7.20
C ILE A 82 -15.55 -6.34 6.41
N TRP A 83 -16.59 -5.87 7.09
CA TRP A 83 -17.64 -5.09 6.44
C TRP A 83 -17.16 -3.72 5.96
N VAL A 84 -16.26 -3.05 6.71
CA VAL A 84 -15.60 -1.83 6.24
C VAL A 84 -14.72 -2.11 5.02
N ALA A 85 -13.97 -3.21 5.04
CA ALA A 85 -13.15 -3.61 3.89
C ALA A 85 -14.01 -3.88 2.65
N LEU A 86 -15.14 -4.60 2.78
CA LEU A 86 -16.06 -4.88 1.67
C LEU A 86 -16.72 -3.64 1.07
N ARG A 87 -16.87 -2.56 1.85
CA ARG A 87 -17.39 -1.27 1.35
C ARG A 87 -16.33 -0.41 0.69
N TYR A 88 -15.07 -0.67 1.02
CA TYR A 88 -13.92 0.02 0.44
C TYR A 88 -13.61 -0.52 -0.96
N LEU A 89 -13.83 -1.82 -1.17
CA LEU A 89 -13.77 -2.48 -2.48
C LEU A 89 -14.97 -2.08 -3.35
#